data_AF-A0ABD3FFV3-F1
#
_entry.id   AF-A0ABD3FFV3-F1
#
_cell.length_a   1.000
_cell.length_b   1.000
_cell.length_c   1.000
_cell.angle_alpha   90.00
_cell.angle_beta   90.00
_cell.angle_gamma   90.00
#
_symmetry.space_group_name_H-M   'P 1'
#
loop_
_entity.id
_entity.type
_entity.pdbx_description
1 polymer ?
#
loop_
_entity_poly.entity_id
_entity_poly.type
_entity_poly.pdbx_seq_one_letter_code
_entity_poly.pdbx_strand_id
1 'polypeptide(L)'
;MAITAKPRRDLLGREESSDRRSSHHEAKPHGDTGGSGVRSTPEHASVSVACPSANEEHKCNQAAQKQIKKKARPPEFKLIPKVLQKWKRKRDQDDWIQGQQSQTPLQLWEHDNALTNFQVWVAYRMAAVQLNVFYEGWEDDKSCPLDTGCTTNGRNIAHIAWHCVRAQAWWLRILEHWLGNEVTQADLKQYKDYFSARTAPHIGERLKKHILLRLGNWKKEIDDQLRRIWWAWCSIGTALLWQIRNQVVHEGVKWTAKSQLEFMWRRGLQQLYAVARSERLRANLRIQGLYLQICLEILEEVTVEAPPGKSLPIAAKWRQQKLLELPRRLTLFQVANNA
;
A
#
# COMPACT_ATOMS: atom_id res chain seq x y z
N MET A 1 -40.92 50.82 0.07
CA MET A 1 -39.59 51.42 -0.16
C MET A 1 -38.88 50.59 -1.20
N ALA A 2 -38.83 51.10 -2.42
CA ALA A 2 -38.16 50.51 -3.56
C ALA A 2 -36.97 51.41 -3.92
N ILE A 3 -35.80 50.83 -4.19
CA ILE A 3 -34.75 51.48 -4.97
C ILE A 3 -34.22 50.47 -5.98
N THR A 4 -34.58 50.77 -7.23
CA THR A 4 -34.05 50.29 -8.50
C THR A 4 -32.70 50.96 -8.80
N ALA A 5 -31.76 50.26 -9.44
CA ALA A 5 -30.99 50.79 -10.59
C ALA A 5 -30.16 49.69 -11.28
N LYS A 6 -30.01 49.87 -12.59
CA LYS A 6 -29.62 48.93 -13.66
C LYS A 6 -28.14 49.13 -14.13
N PRO A 7 -27.64 48.30 -15.07
CA PRO A 7 -26.22 48.11 -15.40
C PRO A 7 -25.70 48.95 -16.60
N ARG A 8 -24.38 48.90 -16.85
CA ARG A 8 -23.67 49.46 -18.03
C ARG A 8 -22.61 48.45 -18.51
N ARG A 9 -22.84 47.77 -19.64
CA ARG A 9 -22.32 47.98 -21.02
C ARG A 9 -20.82 47.71 -21.24
N ASP A 10 -20.59 46.60 -21.96
CA ASP A 10 -19.78 46.43 -23.19
C ASP A 10 -18.71 47.47 -23.52
N LEU A 11 -17.51 46.97 -23.85
CA LEU A 11 -16.74 47.44 -25.01
C LEU A 11 -15.89 46.31 -25.61
N LEU A 12 -15.97 46.26 -26.93
CA LEU A 12 -15.36 45.36 -27.90
C LEU A 12 -13.88 45.67 -28.17
N GLY A 13 -13.20 44.70 -28.81
CA GLY A 13 -12.03 44.87 -29.67
C GLY A 13 -10.74 44.31 -29.06
N ARG A 14 -9.82 43.69 -29.80
CA ARG A 14 -9.61 43.58 -31.24
C ARG A 14 -8.53 42.51 -31.49
N GLU A 15 -8.54 41.99 -32.71
CA GLU A 15 -7.65 41.01 -33.34
C GLU A 15 -6.15 41.41 -33.39
N GLU A 16 -5.30 40.38 -33.57
CA GLU A 16 -4.08 40.27 -34.42
C GLU A 16 -3.12 39.24 -33.77
N SER A 17 -2.97 38.00 -34.27
CA SER A 17 -2.23 37.58 -35.48
C SER A 17 -0.80 38.13 -35.56
N SER A 18 0.20 37.27 -35.32
CA SER A 18 1.37 37.18 -36.19
C SER A 18 2.26 35.98 -35.84
N ASP A 19 2.64 35.30 -36.91
CA ASP A 19 3.64 34.24 -37.03
C ASP A 19 5.00 34.56 -36.40
N ARG A 20 5.72 33.52 -35.97
CA ARG A 20 7.08 33.27 -36.51
C ARG A 20 7.59 31.85 -36.22
N ARG A 21 7.81 31.13 -37.32
CA ARG A 21 8.60 29.92 -37.47
C ARG A 21 10.09 30.15 -37.18
N SER A 22 10.75 29.00 -36.96
CA SER A 22 12.12 28.66 -37.37
C SER A 22 13.25 29.30 -36.54
N SER A 23 14.37 28.62 -36.24
CA SER A 23 14.89 27.31 -36.63
C SER A 23 16.28 27.14 -35.99
N HIS A 24 16.75 25.89 -35.92
CA HIS A 24 18.14 25.45 -35.94
C HIS A 24 19.06 25.82 -34.76
N HIS A 25 19.31 24.80 -33.91
CA HIS A 25 20.55 24.66 -33.16
C HIS A 25 21.61 24.00 -34.04
N GLU A 26 22.71 24.72 -34.25
CA GLU A 26 23.98 24.24 -34.81
C GLU A 26 24.99 24.04 -33.66
N ALA A 27 25.95 23.15 -33.87
CA ALA A 27 26.78 22.54 -32.84
C ALA A 27 28.23 23.07 -32.81
N LYS A 28 28.82 22.99 -31.59
CA LYS A 28 30.27 22.85 -31.25
C LYS A 28 31.19 24.07 -31.45
N PRO A 29 32.46 24.07 -30.93
CA PRO A 29 32.99 23.59 -29.64
C PRO A 29 34.08 24.54 -29.01
N HIS A 30 34.64 24.09 -27.88
CA HIS A 30 35.96 24.43 -27.27
C HIS A 30 36.17 25.78 -26.55
N GLY A 31 36.78 25.66 -25.36
CA GLY A 31 37.38 26.75 -24.60
C GLY A 31 37.83 26.30 -23.21
N ASP A 32 39.05 25.76 -23.12
CA ASP A 32 39.84 25.65 -21.89
C ASP A 32 40.06 27.02 -21.25
N THR A 33 40.08 27.10 -19.91
CA THR A 33 41.17 27.74 -19.13
C THR A 33 40.87 27.75 -17.62
N GLY A 34 41.79 27.14 -16.86
CA GLY A 34 42.46 27.73 -15.70
C GLY A 34 41.63 28.28 -14.53
N GLY A 35 41.79 27.66 -13.35
CA GLY A 35 41.34 28.25 -12.10
C GLY A 35 41.76 27.46 -10.87
N SER A 36 43.01 27.64 -10.44
CA SER A 36 43.56 27.15 -9.18
C SER A 36 42.71 27.64 -7.98
N GLY A 37 42.23 26.69 -7.17
CA GLY A 37 41.52 26.97 -5.92
C GLY A 37 41.86 25.91 -4.88
N VAL A 38 42.90 26.17 -4.11
CA VAL A 38 43.26 25.41 -2.89
C VAL A 38 42.09 25.51 -1.91
N ARG A 39 41.47 24.36 -1.59
CA ARG A 39 40.47 24.26 -0.52
C ARG A 39 40.82 23.09 0.37
N SER A 40 41.28 23.43 1.57
CA SER A 40 41.58 22.52 2.66
C SER A 40 40.35 21.70 3.04
N THR A 41 40.44 20.38 2.94
CA THR A 41 39.43 19.44 3.43
C THR A 41 39.55 19.26 4.95
N PRO A 42 38.44 19.17 5.71
CA PRO A 42 38.49 18.74 7.10
C PRO A 42 38.74 17.23 7.17
N GLU A 43 39.66 16.83 8.04
CA GLU A 43 39.90 15.44 8.42
C GLU A 43 38.59 14.81 8.93
N HIS A 44 38.01 13.92 8.13
CA HIS A 44 36.97 13.02 8.59
C HIS A 44 37.64 11.93 9.44
N ALA A 45 37.45 12.00 10.75
CA ALA A 45 37.74 10.92 11.67
C ALA A 45 36.98 9.66 11.23
N SER A 46 37.72 8.70 10.70
CA SER A 46 37.26 7.38 10.29
C SER A 46 36.94 6.56 11.54
N VAL A 47 35.69 6.60 11.99
CA VAL A 47 35.17 5.65 12.98
C VAL A 47 35.10 4.28 12.30
N SER A 48 36.12 3.47 12.55
CA SER A 48 36.14 2.05 12.22
C SER A 48 35.02 1.34 12.99
N VAL A 49 33.91 1.07 12.30
CA VAL A 49 32.87 0.17 12.80
C VAL A 49 33.45 -1.24 12.72
N ALA A 50 33.96 -1.73 13.86
CA ALA A 50 34.47 -3.08 13.96
C ALA A 50 33.39 -4.07 13.55
N CYS A 51 33.65 -4.86 12.50
CA CYS A 51 32.79 -5.98 12.15
C CYS A 51 32.76 -6.94 13.34
N PRO A 52 31.57 -7.39 13.78
CA PRO A 52 31.47 -8.36 14.86
C PRO A 52 32.34 -9.56 14.51
N SER A 53 33.14 -10.00 15.48
CA SER A 53 34.06 -11.10 15.23
C SER A 53 33.27 -12.35 14.83
N ALA A 54 33.84 -13.21 13.99
CA ALA A 54 33.20 -14.47 13.56
C ALA A 54 32.69 -15.33 14.75
N ASN A 55 33.25 -15.11 15.94
CA ASN A 55 32.87 -15.77 17.18
C ASN A 55 31.55 -15.22 17.79
N GLU A 56 31.24 -13.93 17.59
CA GLU A 56 29.97 -13.32 18.02
C GLU A 56 28.81 -13.71 17.10
N GLU A 57 29.07 -13.78 15.79
CA GLU A 57 28.09 -14.24 14.80
C GLU A 57 27.73 -15.71 15.03
N HIS A 58 28.72 -16.55 15.37
CA HIS A 58 28.48 -17.95 15.75
C HIS A 58 27.65 -18.10 17.03
N LYS A 59 27.92 -17.26 18.05
CA LYS A 59 27.12 -17.26 19.29
C LYS A 59 25.68 -16.80 19.06
N CYS A 60 25.47 -15.80 18.22
CA CYS A 60 24.14 -15.30 17.86
C CYS A 60 23.34 -16.38 17.10
N ASN A 61 23.98 -17.05 16.14
CA ASN A 61 23.38 -18.16 15.39
C ASN A 61 23.09 -19.39 16.27
N GLN A 62 23.96 -19.75 17.22
CA GLN A 62 23.67 -20.81 18.19
C GLN A 62 22.51 -20.46 19.14
N ALA A 63 22.41 -19.21 19.58
CA ALA A 63 21.30 -18.75 20.42
C ALA A 63 19.97 -18.80 19.67
N ALA A 64 19.95 -18.36 18.40
CA ALA A 64 18.79 -18.47 17.52
C ALA A 64 18.38 -19.94 17.29
N GLN A 65 19.33 -20.82 16.99
CA GLN A 65 19.07 -22.25 16.81
C GLN A 65 18.59 -22.95 18.11
N LYS A 66 19.11 -22.57 19.28
CA LYS A 66 18.63 -23.07 20.57
C LYS A 66 17.20 -22.59 20.87
N GLN A 67 16.82 -21.38 20.49
CA GLN A 67 15.43 -20.92 20.58
C GLN A 67 14.50 -21.66 19.63
N ILE A 68 14.95 -21.97 18.42
CA ILE A 68 14.19 -22.77 17.44
C ILE A 68 14.00 -24.22 17.96
N LYS A 69 15.07 -24.85 18.49
CA LYS A 69 14.99 -26.20 19.07
C LYS A 69 14.16 -26.28 20.36
N LYS A 70 14.15 -25.24 21.20
CA LYS A 70 13.22 -25.17 22.36
C LYS A 70 11.75 -24.99 21.94
N LYS A 71 11.47 -24.52 20.72
CA LYS A 71 10.12 -24.34 20.16
C LYS A 71 9.63 -25.55 19.35
N ALA A 72 10.49 -26.53 19.06
CA ALA A 72 10.09 -27.82 18.53
C ALA A 72 9.47 -28.69 19.65
N ARG A 73 8.28 -28.30 20.14
CA ARG A 73 7.47 -29.09 21.08
C ARG A 73 6.44 -29.92 20.30
N PRO A 74 6.35 -31.24 20.49
CA PRO A 74 5.16 -32.00 20.15
C PRO A 74 4.18 -32.03 21.35
N PRO A 75 2.87 -32.30 21.16
CA PRO A 75 1.93 -31.74 20.22
C PRO A 75 1.14 -30.60 20.90
N GLU A 76 1.20 -29.37 20.37
CA GLU A 76 0.39 -28.23 20.83
C GLU A 76 -1.11 -28.33 20.48
N PHE A 77 -1.63 -29.52 20.13
CA PHE A 77 -3.05 -29.73 19.80
C PHE A 77 -4.00 -29.28 20.94
N LYS A 78 -3.57 -29.33 22.21
CA LYS A 78 -4.38 -28.85 23.36
C LYS A 78 -4.55 -27.32 23.39
N LEU A 79 -3.70 -26.55 22.72
CA LEU A 79 -3.80 -25.08 22.66
C LEU A 79 -4.61 -24.59 21.47
N ILE A 80 -4.89 -25.46 20.49
CA ILE A 80 -5.62 -25.10 19.27
C ILE A 80 -6.98 -24.46 19.60
N PRO A 81 -7.86 -25.06 20.42
CA PRO A 81 -9.16 -24.46 20.72
C PRO A 81 -9.02 -23.05 21.34
N LYS A 82 -8.00 -22.83 22.18
CA LYS A 82 -7.74 -21.52 22.80
C LYS A 82 -7.30 -20.47 21.78
N VAL A 83 -6.40 -20.84 20.86
CA VAL A 83 -5.96 -19.94 19.77
C VAL A 83 -7.12 -19.61 18.83
N LEU A 84 -7.91 -20.62 18.44
CA LEU A 84 -9.07 -20.42 17.57
C LEU A 84 -10.12 -19.53 18.23
N GLN A 85 -10.39 -19.73 19.53
CA GLN A 85 -11.29 -18.87 20.29
C GLN A 85 -10.76 -17.45 20.40
N LYS A 86 -9.44 -17.25 20.58
CA LYS A 86 -8.80 -15.93 20.58
C LYS A 86 -8.98 -15.24 19.23
N TRP A 87 -8.72 -15.93 18.12
CA TRP A 87 -8.86 -15.37 16.77
C TRP A 87 -10.31 -15.04 16.45
N LYS A 88 -11.24 -15.95 16.74
CA LYS A 88 -12.67 -15.72 16.60
C LYS A 88 -13.10 -14.46 17.36
N ARG A 89 -12.69 -14.33 18.63
CA ARG A 89 -12.99 -13.15 19.44
C ARG A 89 -12.43 -11.87 18.83
N LYS A 90 -11.19 -11.88 18.35
CA LYS A 90 -10.57 -10.69 17.73
C LYS A 90 -11.24 -10.29 16.43
N ARG A 91 -11.60 -11.28 15.62
CA ARG A 91 -12.37 -11.10 14.40
C ARG A 91 -13.74 -10.48 14.67
N ASP A 92 -14.44 -10.98 15.68
CA ASP A 92 -15.79 -10.51 16.04
C ASP A 92 -15.75 -9.12 16.70
N GLN A 93 -14.59 -8.65 17.15
CA GLN A 93 -14.38 -7.33 17.76
C GLN A 93 -13.92 -6.25 16.77
N ASP A 94 -13.45 -6.63 15.57
CA ASP A 94 -12.77 -5.71 14.66
C ASP A 94 -12.99 -6.11 13.19
N ASP A 95 -13.82 -5.36 12.47
CA ASP A 95 -14.12 -5.69 11.07
C ASP A 95 -12.91 -5.61 10.14
N TRP A 96 -11.85 -4.87 10.51
CA TRP A 96 -10.61 -4.89 9.70
C TRP A 96 -9.96 -6.27 9.78
N ILE A 97 -9.84 -6.81 11.00
CA ILE A 97 -9.34 -8.17 11.22
C ILE A 97 -10.28 -9.20 10.59
N GLN A 98 -11.59 -8.96 10.64
CA GLN A 98 -12.56 -9.82 9.97
C GLN A 98 -12.31 -9.94 8.46
N GLY A 99 -12.11 -8.83 7.75
CA GLY A 99 -11.81 -8.88 6.33
C GLY A 99 -10.45 -9.52 6.05
N GLN A 100 -9.42 -9.27 6.86
CA GLN A 100 -8.12 -9.92 6.69
C GLN A 100 -8.20 -11.45 6.83
N GLN A 101 -9.03 -11.93 7.77
CA GLN A 101 -9.29 -13.36 7.97
C GLN A 101 -10.29 -13.96 6.97
N SER A 102 -10.91 -13.14 6.11
CA SER A 102 -11.77 -13.65 5.04
C SER A 102 -10.97 -14.39 3.98
N GLN A 103 -9.66 -14.17 3.89
CA GLN A 103 -8.77 -14.86 2.97
C GLN A 103 -8.10 -16.05 3.64
N THR A 104 -7.91 -17.12 2.87
CA THR A 104 -7.16 -18.30 3.30
C THR A 104 -5.65 -18.07 3.17
N PRO A 105 -4.81 -18.84 3.89
CA PRO A 105 -3.37 -18.79 3.66
C PRO A 105 -3.02 -19.15 2.23
N LEU A 106 -3.71 -20.14 1.65
CA LEU A 106 -3.47 -20.55 0.28
C LEU A 106 -3.67 -19.38 -0.69
N GLN A 107 -4.77 -18.65 -0.57
CA GLN A 107 -5.03 -17.44 -1.36
C GLN A 107 -3.99 -16.33 -1.14
N LEU A 108 -3.37 -16.27 0.04
CA LEU A 108 -2.29 -15.32 0.32
C LEU A 108 -0.97 -15.73 -0.33
N TRP A 109 -0.70 -17.04 -0.38
CA TRP A 109 0.50 -17.62 -0.97
C TRP A 109 0.40 -17.78 -2.49
N GLU A 110 -0.80 -17.89 -3.05
CA GLU A 110 -1.11 -17.86 -4.49
C GLU A 110 -1.08 -16.42 -5.03
N HIS A 111 0.05 -15.74 -4.86
CA HIS A 111 0.20 -14.32 -5.19
C HIS A 111 0.79 -14.06 -6.58
N ASP A 112 1.02 -15.10 -7.39
CA ASP A 112 1.56 -15.03 -8.75
C ASP A 112 2.78 -14.09 -8.89
N ASN A 113 3.73 -14.15 -7.95
CA ASN A 113 4.91 -13.27 -7.90
C ASN A 113 4.61 -11.76 -7.83
N ALA A 114 3.36 -11.34 -7.59
CA ALA A 114 3.00 -9.93 -7.45
C ALA A 114 3.51 -9.32 -6.13
N LEU A 115 3.70 -10.16 -5.11
CA LEU A 115 4.18 -9.80 -3.79
C LEU A 115 5.53 -10.44 -3.47
N THR A 116 6.22 -9.82 -2.52
CA THR A 116 7.41 -10.42 -1.87
C THR A 116 7.01 -11.33 -0.72
N ASN A 117 7.88 -12.27 -0.36
CA ASN A 117 7.67 -13.14 0.82
C ASN A 117 7.43 -12.32 2.11
N PHE A 118 8.09 -11.17 2.26
CA PHE A 118 7.86 -10.28 3.39
C PHE A 118 6.43 -9.72 3.40
N GLN A 119 5.90 -9.30 2.25
CA GLN A 119 4.54 -8.75 2.17
C GLN A 119 3.48 -9.81 2.49
N VAL A 120 3.66 -11.03 1.95
CA VAL A 120 2.79 -12.16 2.27
C VAL A 120 2.88 -12.50 3.75
N TRP A 121 4.09 -12.51 4.31
CA TRP A 121 4.30 -12.73 5.75
C TRP A 121 3.61 -11.67 6.62
N VAL A 122 3.73 -10.37 6.29
CA VAL A 122 3.05 -9.31 7.06
C VAL A 122 1.54 -9.46 6.96
N ALA A 123 1.01 -9.67 5.76
CA ALA A 123 -0.42 -9.90 5.52
C ALA A 123 -0.96 -11.08 6.34
N TYR A 124 -0.24 -12.20 6.31
CA TYR A 124 -0.55 -13.40 7.08
C TYR A 124 -0.56 -13.12 8.59
N ARG A 125 0.51 -12.51 9.12
CA ARG A 125 0.65 -12.18 10.54
C ARG A 125 -0.39 -11.16 11.01
N MET A 126 -0.81 -10.26 10.13
CA MET A 126 -1.88 -9.32 10.40
C MET A 126 -3.22 -10.04 10.56
N ALA A 127 -3.58 -10.94 9.64
CA ALA A 127 -4.79 -11.76 9.73
C ALA A 127 -4.79 -12.65 11.01
N ALA A 128 -3.62 -13.19 11.36
CA ALA A 128 -3.42 -13.99 12.57
C ALA A 128 -3.35 -13.17 13.87
N VAL A 129 -3.32 -11.83 13.79
CA VAL A 129 -3.12 -10.92 14.94
C VAL A 129 -1.85 -11.25 15.72
N GLN A 130 -0.76 -11.52 14.98
CA GLN A 130 0.54 -11.97 15.51
C GLN A 130 1.68 -10.97 15.31
N LEU A 131 1.43 -9.82 14.68
CA LEU A 131 2.43 -8.76 14.58
C LEU A 131 2.67 -8.15 15.97
N ASN A 132 3.93 -8.09 16.39
CA ASN A 132 4.30 -7.55 17.68
C ASN A 132 4.30 -6.01 17.66
N VAL A 133 3.29 -5.41 18.26
CA VAL A 133 3.15 -3.95 18.36
C VAL A 133 3.94 -3.34 19.52
N PHE A 134 4.57 -4.15 20.38
CA PHE A 134 5.32 -3.70 21.55
C PHE A 134 6.75 -3.26 21.19
N TYR A 135 7.25 -2.27 21.93
CA TYR A 135 8.59 -1.70 21.80
C TYR A 135 9.03 -1.06 23.12
N GLU A 136 10.30 -0.70 23.25
CA GLU A 136 10.84 -0.04 24.45
C GLU A 136 10.31 1.40 24.59
N GLY A 137 10.04 1.87 25.81
CA GLY A 137 9.38 3.17 26.06
C GLY A 137 7.88 3.21 25.75
N TRP A 138 7.29 2.04 25.43
CA TRP A 138 5.88 1.91 25.09
C TRP A 138 4.92 2.20 26.25
N GLU A 139 5.35 2.02 27.50
CA GLU A 139 4.46 2.23 28.67
C GLU A 139 4.15 3.71 28.89
N ASP A 140 5.08 4.59 28.51
CA ASP A 140 5.03 6.02 28.82
C ASP A 140 4.17 6.83 27.84
N ASP A 141 4.18 6.49 26.54
CA ASP A 141 3.51 7.30 25.51
C ASP A 141 2.48 6.55 24.66
N LYS A 142 1.26 6.41 25.21
CA LYS A 142 -0.07 6.22 24.56
C LYS A 142 -0.21 6.37 23.04
N SER A 143 0.52 7.30 22.44
CA SER A 143 0.26 7.83 21.11
C SER A 143 0.49 6.83 19.97
N CYS A 144 -0.04 7.17 18.80
CA CYS A 144 0.27 6.49 17.56
C CYS A 144 1.70 6.84 17.15
N PRO A 145 2.59 5.86 16.92
CA PRO A 145 3.96 6.15 16.54
C PRO A 145 4.05 6.85 15.18
N LEU A 146 3.06 6.67 14.30
CA LEU A 146 3.05 7.30 12.99
C LEU A 146 2.59 8.75 13.04
N ASP A 147 1.77 9.14 14.02
CA ASP A 147 1.14 10.46 14.04
C ASP A 147 0.80 10.88 15.47
N THR A 148 1.50 11.90 15.98
CA THR A 148 1.29 12.46 17.31
C THR A 148 -0.08 13.13 17.46
N GLY A 149 -0.72 13.54 16.36
CA GLY A 149 -2.08 14.07 16.36
C GLY A 149 -3.16 13.00 16.44
N CYS A 150 -2.80 11.72 16.44
CA CYS A 150 -3.77 10.64 16.43
C CYS A 150 -4.38 10.40 17.81
N THR A 151 -5.65 10.75 17.97
CA THR A 151 -6.41 10.63 19.23
C THR A 151 -6.96 9.22 19.50
N THR A 152 -6.83 8.31 18.54
CA THR A 152 -7.37 6.96 18.69
C THR A 152 -6.46 6.14 19.59
N ASN A 153 -6.97 5.72 20.75
CA ASN A 153 -6.25 4.88 21.74
C ASN A 153 -5.90 3.46 21.27
N GLY A 154 -5.88 3.21 19.96
CA GLY A 154 -5.66 1.91 19.37
C GLY A 154 -4.19 1.69 19.06
N ARG A 155 -3.42 1.07 19.95
CA ARG A 155 -2.09 0.52 19.60
C ARG A 155 -2.20 -0.92 19.15
N ASN A 156 -3.15 -1.17 18.26
CA ASN A 156 -3.39 -2.49 17.73
C ASN A 156 -3.04 -2.51 16.24
N ILE A 157 -2.96 -3.71 15.70
CA ILE A 157 -2.58 -3.92 14.30
C ILE A 157 -3.56 -3.23 13.35
N ALA A 158 -4.86 -3.26 13.67
CA ALA A 158 -5.89 -2.60 12.86
C ALA A 158 -5.76 -1.07 12.88
N HIS A 159 -5.24 -0.48 13.95
CA HIS A 159 -5.00 0.94 13.97
C HIS A 159 -3.87 1.33 13.02
N ILE A 160 -2.72 0.65 13.09
CA ILE A 160 -1.59 0.90 12.19
C ILE A 160 -2.02 0.70 10.73
N ALA A 161 -2.83 -0.33 10.48
CA ALA A 161 -3.26 -0.70 9.14
C ALA A 161 -4.44 0.13 8.61
N TRP A 162 -5.32 0.67 9.46
CA TRP A 162 -6.59 1.28 9.03
C TRP A 162 -7.01 2.54 9.80
N HIS A 163 -6.97 2.53 11.14
CA HIS A 163 -7.53 3.68 11.90
C HIS A 163 -6.60 4.90 11.97
N CYS A 164 -5.29 4.71 11.78
CA CYS A 164 -4.32 5.80 11.74
C CYS A 164 -4.63 6.75 10.58
N VAL A 165 -4.59 8.06 10.82
CA VAL A 165 -4.84 9.11 9.80
C VAL A 165 -3.91 8.92 8.60
N ARG A 166 -2.65 8.55 8.84
CA ARG A 166 -1.69 8.30 7.74
C ARG A 166 -1.99 7.03 6.95
N ALA A 167 -2.53 6.00 7.59
CA ALA A 167 -3.02 4.82 6.89
C ALA A 167 -4.24 5.17 6.03
N GLN A 168 -5.18 5.96 6.58
CA GLN A 168 -6.35 6.43 5.83
C GLN A 168 -5.96 7.28 4.63
N ALA A 169 -4.96 8.15 4.73
CA ALA A 169 -4.48 8.94 3.59
C ALA A 169 -3.97 8.05 2.44
N TRP A 170 -3.30 6.94 2.76
CA TRP A 170 -2.90 5.95 1.77
C TRP A 170 -4.10 5.27 1.09
N TRP A 171 -5.06 4.78 1.89
CA TRP A 171 -6.25 4.11 1.36
C TRP A 171 -7.14 5.05 0.57
N LEU A 172 -7.26 6.30 0.99
CA LEU A 172 -7.99 7.34 0.28
C LEU A 172 -7.40 7.55 -1.11
N ARG A 173 -6.07 7.72 -1.21
CA ARG A 173 -5.40 7.90 -2.50
C ARG A 173 -5.65 6.73 -3.45
N ILE A 174 -5.53 5.48 -2.97
CA ILE A 174 -5.86 4.30 -3.78
C ILE A 174 -7.31 4.37 -4.27
N LEU A 175 -8.25 4.66 -3.39
CA LEU A 175 -9.67 4.66 -3.71
C LEU A 175 -10.04 5.78 -4.69
N GLU A 176 -9.44 6.96 -4.56
CA GLU A 176 -9.62 8.09 -5.48
C GLU A 176 -9.15 7.74 -6.89
N HIS A 177 -7.99 7.09 -7.04
CA HIS A 177 -7.51 6.66 -8.37
C HIS A 177 -8.35 5.50 -8.93
N TRP A 178 -8.84 4.62 -8.06
CA TRP A 178 -9.68 3.49 -8.46
C TRP A 178 -11.06 3.92 -8.97
N LEU A 179 -11.65 4.93 -8.32
CA LEU A 179 -12.97 5.46 -8.66
C LEU A 179 -12.89 6.63 -9.67
N GLY A 180 -11.75 7.32 -9.73
CA GLY A 180 -11.50 8.48 -10.59
C GLY A 180 -12.16 9.78 -10.11
N ASN A 181 -12.55 9.85 -8.84
CA ASN A 181 -13.22 10.99 -8.21
C ASN A 181 -12.70 11.22 -6.78
N GLU A 182 -12.93 12.42 -6.24
CA GLU A 182 -12.62 12.75 -4.85
C GLU A 182 -13.45 11.91 -3.91
N VAL A 183 -12.80 11.40 -2.86
CA VAL A 183 -13.42 10.52 -1.88
C VAL A 183 -13.37 11.19 -0.52
N THR A 184 -14.49 11.21 0.21
CA THR A 184 -14.47 11.71 1.58
C THR A 184 -14.08 10.62 2.57
N GLN A 185 -13.67 10.99 3.77
CA GLN A 185 -13.41 10.02 4.85
C GLN A 185 -14.65 9.16 5.20
N ALA A 186 -15.85 9.72 5.04
CA ALA A 186 -17.08 8.96 5.23
C ALA A 186 -17.29 7.91 4.14
N ASP A 187 -16.93 8.23 2.90
CA ASP A 187 -16.97 7.29 1.79
C ASP A 187 -15.91 6.19 1.99
N LEU A 188 -14.67 6.55 2.36
CA LEU A 188 -13.60 5.58 2.65
C LEU A 188 -14.03 4.51 3.66
N LYS A 189 -14.74 4.89 4.72
CA LYS A 189 -15.27 3.94 5.71
C LYS A 189 -16.19 2.88 5.11
N GLN A 190 -16.95 3.21 4.07
CA GLN A 190 -17.84 2.27 3.38
C GLN A 190 -17.06 1.24 2.55
N TYR A 191 -15.81 1.55 2.16
CA TYR A 191 -14.93 0.66 1.43
C TYR A 191 -13.98 -0.16 2.32
N LYS A 192 -14.09 -0.04 3.66
CA LYS A 192 -13.25 -0.78 4.63
C LYS A 192 -13.15 -2.27 4.31
N ASP A 193 -14.28 -2.89 3.99
CA ASP A 193 -14.38 -4.33 3.74
C ASP A 193 -13.66 -4.77 2.46
N TYR A 194 -13.58 -3.89 1.46
CA TYR A 194 -12.88 -4.16 0.20
C TYR A 194 -11.35 -4.14 0.40
N PHE A 195 -10.86 -3.19 1.19
CA PHE A 195 -9.44 -3.12 1.56
C PHE A 195 -9.02 -4.28 2.46
N SER A 196 -9.78 -4.53 3.54
CA SER A 196 -9.42 -5.57 4.51
C SER A 196 -9.47 -6.97 3.90
N ALA A 197 -10.44 -7.26 3.05
CA ALA A 197 -10.55 -8.53 2.32
C ALA A 197 -9.77 -8.57 1.01
N ARG A 198 -9.06 -7.48 0.66
CA ARG A 198 -8.35 -7.28 -0.62
C ARG A 198 -9.16 -7.71 -1.84
N THR A 199 -10.46 -7.46 -1.78
CA THR A 199 -11.39 -7.74 -2.86
C THR A 199 -11.63 -6.42 -3.56
N ALA A 200 -11.47 -6.37 -4.88
CA ALA A 200 -11.67 -5.14 -5.62
C ALA A 200 -13.14 -4.69 -5.54
N PRO A 201 -13.43 -3.41 -5.25
CA PRO A 201 -14.75 -2.85 -5.41
C PRO A 201 -15.07 -2.67 -6.90
N HIS A 202 -16.30 -2.28 -7.20
CA HIS A 202 -16.65 -1.87 -8.56
C HIS A 202 -15.72 -0.74 -9.02
N ILE A 203 -15.31 -0.81 -10.28
CA ILE A 203 -14.41 0.17 -10.91
C ILE A 203 -15.19 1.45 -11.19
N GLY A 204 -14.59 2.61 -10.93
CA GLY A 204 -15.26 3.88 -11.25
C GLY A 204 -15.50 4.03 -12.76
N GLU A 205 -16.61 4.68 -13.13
CA GLU A 205 -16.95 4.91 -14.54
C GLU A 205 -15.85 5.68 -15.28
N ARG A 206 -15.10 6.54 -14.57
CA ARG A 206 -13.98 7.26 -15.16
C ARG A 206 -12.81 6.35 -15.49
N LEU A 207 -12.32 5.56 -14.53
CA LEU A 207 -11.26 4.59 -14.78
C LEU A 207 -11.66 3.64 -15.93
N LYS A 208 -12.91 3.15 -15.90
CA LYS A 208 -13.49 2.33 -16.96
C LYS A 208 -13.49 3.04 -18.32
N LYS A 209 -13.87 4.32 -18.38
CA LYS A 209 -13.83 5.13 -19.61
C LYS A 209 -12.42 5.26 -20.16
N HIS A 210 -11.41 5.54 -19.32
CA HIS A 210 -10.02 5.64 -19.77
C HIS A 210 -9.51 4.30 -20.33
N ILE A 211 -9.86 3.18 -19.68
CA ILE A 211 -9.58 1.84 -20.18
C ILE A 211 -10.21 1.59 -21.54
N LEU A 212 -11.49 1.90 -21.70
CA LEU A 212 -12.20 1.74 -22.98
C LEU A 212 -11.62 2.63 -24.07
N LEU A 213 -11.22 3.86 -23.76
CA LEU A 213 -10.58 4.77 -24.72
C LEU A 213 -9.23 4.22 -25.20
N ARG A 214 -8.43 3.59 -24.33
CA ARG A 214 -7.09 3.11 -24.67
C ARG A 214 -7.07 1.71 -25.27
N LEU A 215 -8.00 0.83 -24.87
CA LEU A 215 -8.05 -0.57 -25.30
C LEU A 215 -9.18 -0.89 -26.29
N GLY A 216 -10.11 0.03 -26.50
CA GLY A 216 -11.25 -0.09 -27.43
C GLY A 216 -12.38 -0.98 -26.94
N ASN A 217 -12.10 -2.02 -26.14
CA ASN A 217 -13.11 -2.91 -25.59
C ASN A 217 -12.80 -3.38 -24.17
N TRP A 218 -13.86 -3.78 -23.45
CA TRP A 218 -13.74 -4.43 -22.16
C TRP A 218 -13.54 -5.93 -22.36
N LYS A 219 -12.49 -6.48 -21.75
CA LYS A 219 -12.13 -7.89 -21.82
C LYS A 219 -11.98 -8.46 -20.42
N LYS A 220 -12.17 -9.77 -20.27
CA LYS A 220 -12.03 -10.46 -18.97
C LYS A 220 -10.63 -10.28 -18.40
N GLU A 221 -9.61 -10.30 -19.24
CA GLU A 221 -8.20 -10.15 -18.87
C GLU A 221 -7.94 -8.81 -18.18
N ILE A 222 -8.65 -7.74 -18.58
CA ILE A 222 -8.55 -6.43 -17.96
C ILE A 222 -9.11 -6.48 -16.53
N ASP A 223 -10.28 -7.10 -16.36
CA ASP A 223 -10.89 -7.29 -15.03
C ASP A 223 -9.98 -8.11 -14.11
N ASP A 224 -9.39 -9.18 -14.63
CA ASP A 224 -8.44 -10.02 -13.89
C ASP A 224 -7.19 -9.21 -13.47
N GLN A 225 -6.62 -8.38 -14.36
CA GLN A 225 -5.48 -7.52 -14.01
C GLN A 225 -5.83 -6.43 -13.00
N LEU A 226 -7.01 -5.80 -13.12
CA LEU A 226 -7.44 -4.79 -12.15
C LEU A 226 -7.64 -5.41 -10.77
N ARG A 227 -8.30 -6.56 -10.68
CA ARG A 227 -8.44 -7.30 -9.40
C ARG A 227 -7.08 -7.62 -8.80
N ARG A 228 -6.11 -8.02 -9.62
CA ARG A 228 -4.74 -8.30 -9.20
C ARG A 228 -4.02 -7.05 -8.70
N ILE A 229 -4.15 -5.92 -9.38
CA ILE A 229 -3.60 -4.62 -8.94
C ILE A 229 -4.18 -4.24 -7.57
N TRP A 230 -5.50 -4.28 -7.43
CA TRP A 230 -6.17 -3.97 -6.16
C TRP A 230 -5.65 -4.85 -5.02
N TRP A 231 -5.63 -6.17 -5.26
CA TRP A 231 -5.19 -7.15 -4.29
C TRP A 231 -3.74 -6.90 -3.86
N ALA A 232 -2.86 -6.59 -4.82
CA ALA A 232 -1.47 -6.32 -4.56
C ALA A 232 -1.27 -4.99 -3.83
N TRP A 233 -1.94 -3.91 -4.21
CA TRP A 233 -1.88 -2.62 -3.50
C TRP A 233 -2.33 -2.73 -2.04
N CYS A 234 -3.39 -3.48 -1.76
CA CYS A 234 -3.83 -3.69 -0.38
C CYS A 234 -2.75 -4.41 0.45
N SER A 235 -2.09 -5.40 -0.13
CA SER A 235 -1.03 -6.16 0.54
C SER A 235 0.27 -5.36 0.70
N ILE A 236 0.71 -4.68 -0.35
CA ILE A 236 1.89 -3.80 -0.35
C ILE A 236 1.68 -2.67 0.65
N GLY A 237 0.54 -1.98 0.61
CA GLY A 237 0.21 -0.89 1.52
C GLY A 237 0.28 -1.29 2.98
N THR A 238 -0.30 -2.45 3.31
CA THR A 238 -0.26 -3.02 4.66
C THR A 238 1.17 -3.31 5.13
N ALA A 239 2.00 -3.88 4.24
CA ALA A 239 3.39 -4.17 4.55
C ALA A 239 4.25 -2.91 4.70
N LEU A 240 4.03 -1.90 3.87
CA LEU A 240 4.73 -0.62 3.95
C LEU A 240 4.36 0.16 5.21
N LEU A 241 3.07 0.18 5.60
CA LEU A 241 2.66 0.77 6.88
C LEU A 241 3.36 0.11 8.07
N TRP A 242 3.46 -1.23 8.04
CA TRP A 242 4.18 -1.99 9.05
C TRP A 242 5.67 -1.64 9.08
N GLN A 243 6.31 -1.61 7.90
CA GLN A 243 7.72 -1.25 7.76
C GLN A 243 7.99 0.18 8.27
N ILE A 244 7.19 1.15 7.84
CA ILE A 244 7.33 2.56 8.27
C ILE A 244 7.17 2.67 9.79
N ARG A 245 6.19 1.98 10.38
CA ARG A 245 6.04 1.94 11.85
C ARG A 245 7.32 1.44 12.52
N ASN A 246 7.93 0.38 11.99
CA ASN A 246 9.16 -0.16 12.57
C ASN A 246 10.34 0.81 12.43
N GLN A 247 10.45 1.51 11.31
CA GLN A 247 11.47 2.56 11.14
C GLN A 247 11.28 3.70 12.14
N VAL A 248 10.05 4.15 12.38
CA VAL A 248 9.80 5.20 13.38
C VAL A 248 10.17 4.72 14.78
N VAL A 249 9.72 3.53 15.14
CA VAL A 249 9.82 3.02 16.51
C VAL A 249 11.22 2.51 16.86
N HIS A 250 11.88 1.81 15.94
CA HIS A 250 13.15 1.13 16.21
C HIS A 250 14.36 1.86 15.63
N GLU A 251 14.17 2.64 14.58
CA GLU A 251 15.27 3.38 13.92
C GLU A 251 15.17 4.89 14.18
N GLY A 252 14.13 5.37 14.88
CA GLY A 252 13.91 6.78 15.18
C GLY A 252 13.63 7.64 13.94
N VAL A 253 13.27 7.02 12.80
CA VAL A 253 13.06 7.72 11.54
C VAL A 253 11.83 8.62 11.63
N LYS A 254 11.98 9.89 11.28
CA LYS A 254 10.86 10.84 11.26
C LYS A 254 10.25 10.90 9.87
N TRP A 255 8.98 10.52 9.78
CA TRP A 255 8.19 10.65 8.55
C TRP A 255 7.22 11.82 8.67
N THR A 256 7.09 12.62 7.61
CA THR A 256 5.95 13.54 7.45
C THR A 256 4.79 12.82 6.75
N ALA A 257 3.55 13.25 6.95
CA ALA A 257 2.39 12.62 6.29
C ALA A 257 2.54 12.60 4.76
N LYS A 258 2.98 13.73 4.17
CA LYS A 258 3.23 13.84 2.73
C LYS A 258 4.34 12.92 2.24
N SER A 259 5.51 12.91 2.90
CA SER A 259 6.64 12.07 2.48
C SER A 259 6.33 10.57 2.59
N GLN A 260 5.59 10.17 3.63
CA GLN A 260 5.13 8.79 3.80
C GLN A 260 4.21 8.38 2.65
N LEU A 261 3.19 9.21 2.35
CA LEU A 261 2.24 8.93 1.28
C LEU A 261 2.92 8.80 -0.08
N GLU A 262 3.81 9.75 -0.42
CA GLU A 262 4.58 9.72 -1.67
C GLU A 262 5.51 8.51 -1.76
N PHE A 263 6.19 8.16 -0.66
CA PHE A 263 7.04 6.99 -0.59
C PHE A 263 6.23 5.71 -0.85
N MET A 264 5.10 5.55 -0.17
CA MET A 264 4.25 4.38 -0.33
C MET A 264 3.71 4.25 -1.76
N TRP A 265 3.24 5.36 -2.33
CA TRP A 265 2.72 5.41 -3.69
C TRP A 265 3.77 5.00 -4.72
N ARG A 266 4.94 5.64 -4.66
CA ARG A 266 6.06 5.34 -5.57
C ARG A 266 6.52 3.90 -5.45
N ARG A 267 6.68 3.38 -4.23
CA ARG A 267 7.10 1.98 -4.00
C ARG A 267 6.07 0.98 -4.51
N GLY A 268 4.79 1.22 -4.26
CA GLY A 268 3.71 0.38 -4.74
C GLY A 268 3.67 0.29 -6.27
N LEU A 269 3.71 1.44 -6.95
CA LEU A 269 3.75 1.48 -8.43
C LEU A 269 5.03 0.84 -8.97
N GLN A 270 6.20 1.20 -8.44
CA GLN A 270 7.47 0.65 -8.89
C GLN A 270 7.49 -0.89 -8.85
N GLN A 271 6.97 -1.49 -7.77
CA GLN A 271 6.87 -2.93 -7.65
C GLN A 271 5.94 -3.53 -8.71
N LEU A 272 4.75 -2.96 -8.91
CA LEU A 272 3.80 -3.49 -9.89
C LEU A 272 4.30 -3.34 -11.33
N TYR A 273 4.97 -2.24 -11.66
CA TYR A 273 5.64 -2.09 -12.95
C TYR A 273 6.77 -3.11 -13.12
N ALA A 274 7.52 -3.43 -12.07
CA ALA A 274 8.53 -4.49 -12.13
C ALA A 274 7.90 -5.87 -12.41
N VAL A 275 6.75 -6.17 -11.80
CA VAL A 275 5.97 -7.39 -12.07
C VAL A 275 5.50 -7.43 -13.52
N ALA A 276 4.85 -6.36 -13.98
CA ALA A 276 4.37 -6.25 -15.36
C ALA A 276 5.51 -6.42 -16.37
N ARG A 277 6.66 -5.76 -16.13
CA ARG A 277 7.86 -5.89 -16.96
C ARG A 277 8.37 -7.33 -16.98
N SER A 278 8.47 -7.99 -15.82
CA SER A 278 8.92 -9.38 -15.73
C SER A 278 8.02 -10.33 -16.54
N GLU A 279 6.70 -10.14 -16.46
CA GLU A 279 5.74 -10.97 -17.20
C GLU A 279 5.77 -10.71 -18.71
N ARG A 280 5.94 -9.46 -19.13
CA ARG A 280 6.11 -9.10 -20.55
C ARG A 280 7.29 -9.82 -21.20
N LEU A 281 8.36 -10.07 -20.43
CA LEU A 281 9.56 -10.76 -20.90
C LEU A 281 9.36 -12.28 -21.03
N ARG A 282 8.33 -12.86 -20.37
CA ARG A 282 8.03 -14.30 -20.41
C ARG A 282 7.03 -14.59 -21.52
N ALA A 283 7.37 -15.49 -22.45
CA ALA A 283 6.54 -15.77 -23.63
C ALA A 283 5.10 -16.16 -23.28
N ASN A 284 4.90 -16.99 -22.26
CA ASN A 284 3.60 -17.47 -21.83
C ASN A 284 2.76 -16.46 -21.02
N LEU A 285 3.38 -15.39 -20.49
CA LEU A 285 2.71 -14.35 -19.70
C LEU A 285 2.71 -12.97 -20.38
N ARG A 286 3.25 -12.87 -21.60
CA ARG A 286 3.51 -11.60 -22.28
C ARG A 286 2.26 -10.72 -22.37
N ILE A 287 1.13 -11.33 -22.74
CA ILE A 287 -0.14 -10.62 -22.89
C ILE A 287 -0.67 -10.12 -21.54
N GLN A 288 -0.57 -10.94 -20.48
CA GLN A 288 -0.96 -10.53 -19.13
C GLN A 288 -0.10 -9.35 -18.64
N GLY A 289 1.23 -9.44 -18.82
CA GLY A 289 2.14 -8.35 -18.45
C GLY A 289 1.86 -7.05 -19.21
N LEU A 290 1.45 -7.13 -20.49
CA LEU A 290 1.03 -5.96 -21.27
C LEU A 290 -0.26 -5.35 -20.71
N TYR A 291 -1.28 -6.16 -20.43
CA TYR A 291 -2.52 -5.66 -19.82
C TYR A 291 -2.28 -5.05 -18.45
N LEU A 292 -1.45 -5.69 -17.62
CA LEU A 292 -1.12 -5.20 -16.29
C LEU A 292 -0.45 -3.82 -16.38
N GLN A 293 0.53 -3.67 -17.28
CA GLN A 293 1.20 -2.39 -17.50
C GLN A 293 0.23 -1.31 -17.98
N ILE A 294 -0.61 -1.59 -18.98
CA ILE A 294 -1.56 -0.59 -19.50
C ILE A 294 -2.55 -0.18 -18.40
N CYS A 295 -3.03 -1.11 -17.59
CA CYS A 295 -3.92 -0.79 -16.46
C CYS A 295 -3.22 0.11 -15.42
N LEU A 296 -1.92 -0.12 -15.15
CA LEU A 296 -1.13 0.72 -14.24
C LEU A 296 -0.91 2.14 -14.80
N GLU A 297 -0.55 2.25 -16.08
CA GLU A 297 -0.40 3.54 -16.76
C GLU A 297 -1.69 4.35 -16.69
N ILE A 298 -2.83 3.70 -16.97
CA ILE A 298 -4.14 4.36 -16.90
C ILE A 298 -4.48 4.78 -15.47
N LEU A 299 -4.26 3.90 -14.48
CA LEU A 299 -4.51 4.22 -13.07
C LEU A 299 -3.68 5.41 -12.59
N GLU A 300 -2.46 5.59 -13.11
CA GLU A 300 -1.59 6.72 -12.81
C GLU A 300 -2.01 8.01 -13.54
N GLU A 301 -2.55 7.88 -14.76
CA GLU A 301 -3.05 8.99 -15.59
C GLU A 301 -4.42 9.53 -15.13
N VAL A 302 -5.25 8.71 -14.45
CA VAL A 302 -6.57 9.12 -13.98
C VAL A 302 -6.42 10.26 -12.98
N THR A 303 -6.80 11.47 -13.41
CA THR A 303 -6.90 12.61 -12.51
C THR A 303 -8.12 12.45 -11.60
N VAL A 304 -8.07 13.05 -10.42
CA VAL A 304 -9.18 13.02 -9.46
C VAL A 304 -10.08 14.22 -9.78
N GLU A 305 -11.36 13.97 -10.11
CA GLU A 305 -12.38 15.02 -10.31
C GLU A 305 -13.31 15.15 -9.11
N ALA A 306 -13.99 16.28 -8.99
CA ALA A 306 -15.05 16.47 -8.02
C ALA A 306 -16.12 15.35 -8.11
N PRO A 307 -16.73 14.96 -6.99
CA PRO A 307 -17.55 13.75 -6.93
C PRO A 307 -18.85 13.90 -7.75
N PRO A 308 -19.20 12.97 -8.66
CA PRO A 308 -20.54 12.89 -9.22
C PRO A 308 -21.56 12.47 -8.13
N GLY A 309 -22.85 12.74 -8.36
CA GLY A 309 -23.94 12.39 -7.44
C GLY A 309 -23.83 10.94 -6.92
N LYS A 310 -23.86 10.79 -5.59
CA LYS A 310 -23.41 9.57 -4.90
C LYS A 310 -24.35 8.38 -5.11
N SER A 311 -23.79 7.25 -5.54
CA SER A 311 -24.37 5.93 -5.27
C SER A 311 -23.52 5.22 -4.21
N LEU A 312 -24.16 4.62 -3.21
CA LEU A 312 -23.46 3.89 -2.16
C LEU A 312 -22.88 2.59 -2.73
N PRO A 313 -21.68 2.16 -2.29
CA PRO A 313 -21.12 0.89 -2.73
C PRO A 313 -21.99 -0.26 -2.22
N ILE A 314 -22.17 -1.26 -3.09
CA ILE A 314 -22.77 -2.54 -2.69
C ILE A 314 -21.85 -3.16 -1.64
N ALA A 315 -22.41 -3.76 -0.59
CA ALA A 315 -21.61 -4.46 0.42
C ALA A 315 -20.78 -5.58 -0.22
N ALA A 316 -19.54 -5.78 0.23
CA ALA A 316 -18.66 -6.80 -0.32
C ALA A 316 -19.29 -8.20 -0.18
N LYS A 317 -19.29 -8.99 -1.28
CA LYS A 317 -19.98 -10.30 -1.34
C LYS A 317 -19.56 -11.27 -0.24
N TRP A 318 -18.29 -11.24 0.17
CA TRP A 318 -17.78 -12.12 1.23
C TRP A 318 -18.46 -11.86 2.58
N ARG A 319 -18.93 -10.63 2.85
CA ARG A 319 -19.67 -10.28 4.06
C ARG A 319 -21.05 -10.96 4.10
N GLN A 320 -21.60 -11.26 2.93
CA GLN A 320 -22.87 -11.98 2.79
C GLN A 320 -22.69 -13.51 2.89
N GLN A 321 -21.48 -14.02 2.58
CA GLN A 321 -21.17 -15.45 2.69
C GLN A 321 -20.95 -15.84 4.18
N LYS A 322 -21.87 -16.65 4.71
CA LYS A 322 -21.94 -17.05 6.14
C LYS A 322 -20.66 -17.73 6.66
N LEU A 323 -20.44 -17.52 7.96
CA LEU A 323 -19.51 -18.13 8.95
C LEU A 323 -19.10 -19.62 8.83
N LEU A 324 -19.69 -20.41 7.92
CA LEU A 324 -19.53 -21.87 7.85
C LEU A 324 -18.14 -22.32 7.37
N GLU A 325 -17.37 -21.46 6.72
CA GLU A 325 -16.01 -21.79 6.28
C GLU A 325 -14.93 -21.54 7.36
N LEU A 326 -15.26 -20.84 8.45
CA LEU A 326 -14.25 -20.38 9.39
C LEU A 326 -13.43 -21.50 10.04
N PRO A 327 -14.02 -22.60 10.55
CA PRO A 327 -13.23 -23.66 11.17
C PRO A 327 -12.24 -24.28 10.19
N ARG A 328 -12.64 -24.48 8.93
CA ARG A 328 -11.76 -24.99 7.86
C ARG A 328 -10.61 -24.03 7.58
N ARG A 329 -10.89 -22.73 7.44
CA ARG A 329 -9.86 -21.71 7.18
C ARG A 329 -8.88 -21.59 8.33
N LEU A 330 -9.38 -21.59 9.56
CA LEU A 330 -8.56 -21.56 10.78
C LEU A 330 -7.62 -22.77 10.88
N THR A 331 -8.11 -23.96 10.54
CA THR A 331 -7.27 -25.17 10.46
C THR A 331 -6.17 -25.01 9.40
N LEU A 332 -6.49 -24.47 8.22
CA LEU A 332 -5.48 -24.21 7.17
C LEU A 332 -4.40 -23.22 7.63
N PHE A 333 -4.78 -22.14 8.34
CA PHE A 333 -3.82 -21.19 8.91
C PHE A 333 -2.83 -21.86 9.87
N GLN A 334 -3.28 -22.86 10.64
CA GLN A 334 -2.41 -23.57 11.57
C GLN A 334 -1.54 -24.62 10.90
N VAL A 335 -2.07 -25.39 9.94
CA VAL A 335 -1.26 -26.32 9.13
C VAL A 335 -0.10 -25.56 8.48
N ALA A 336 -0.37 -24.38 7.92
CA ALA A 336 0.66 -23.53 7.32
C ALA A 336 1.65 -22.91 8.34
N ASN A 337 1.32 -22.82 9.63
CA ASN A 337 2.23 -22.31 10.67
C ASN A 337 3.13 -23.39 11.28
N ASN A 338 2.70 -24.66 11.19
CA ASN A 338 3.35 -25.79 11.83
C ASN A 338 4.11 -26.69 10.85
N ALA A 339 3.91 -26.49 9.55
CA ALA A 339 4.74 -27.01 8.46
C ALA A 339 5.93 -26.07 8.26
#